data_AF-A0A351Y3P8-F1
#
_entry.id   AF-A0A351Y3P8-F1
#
_cell.length_a   1.000
_cell.length_b   1.000
_cell.length_c   1.000
_cell.angle_alpha   90.00
_cell.angle_beta   90.00
_cell.angle_gamma   90.00
#
_symmetry.space_group_name_H-M   'P 1'
#
loop_
_entity.id
_entity.type
_entity.pdbx_description
1 polymer ?
#
loop_
_entity_poly.entity_id
_entity_poly.type
_entity_poly.pdbx_seq_one_letter_code
_entity_poly.pdbx_strand_id
1 'polypeptide(L)' 'MDKEISDEIIQKILVAYKSYVEDKKPLEYILGHVDFFGKEFFVNEATLIPRPETEYMINSVSEFIS' A
#
# COMPACT_ATOMS: atom_id res chain seq x y z
N MET A 1 -20.49 -17.41 -9.34
CA MET A 1 -21.48 -16.54 -8.69
C MET A 1 -21.00 -15.13 -8.96
N ASP A 2 -21.54 -14.51 -10.00
CA ASP A 2 -21.16 -13.13 -10.36
C ASP A 2 -21.65 -12.23 -9.24
N LYS A 3 -20.71 -11.65 -8.49
CA LYS A 3 -21.06 -10.62 -7.50
C LYS A 3 -21.36 -9.36 -8.30
N GLU A 4 -22.63 -8.95 -8.32
CA GLU A 4 -22.99 -7.62 -8.77
C GLU A 4 -22.27 -6.60 -7.88
N ILE A 5 -21.43 -5.76 -8.50
CA ILE A 5 -20.70 -4.69 -7.84
C ILE A 5 -21.64 -3.49 -7.77
N SER A 6 -21.79 -2.88 -6.59
CA SER A 6 -22.62 -1.68 -6.46
C SER A 6 -22.00 -0.49 -7.19
N ASP A 7 -22.85 0.40 -7.71
CA ASP A 7 -22.41 1.63 -8.37
C ASP A 7 -21.48 2.47 -7.48
N GLU A 8 -21.72 2.46 -6.16
CA GLU A 8 -20.89 3.16 -5.18
C GLU A 8 -19.44 2.64 -5.16
N ILE A 9 -19.25 1.32 -5.25
CA ILE A 9 -17.92 0.71 -5.30
C ILE A 9 -17.23 1.07 -6.61
N ILE A 10 -17.96 1.04 -7.73
CA ILE A 10 -17.44 1.45 -9.04
C ILE A 10 -16.95 2.89 -8.98
N GLN A 11 -17.72 3.81 -8.39
CA GLN A 11 -17.32 5.21 -8.24
C GLN A 11 -16.05 5.35 -7.39
N LYS A 12 -15.95 4.63 -6.27
CA LYS A 12 -14.72 4.65 -5.44
C LYS A 12 -13.50 4.18 -6.21
N ILE A 13 -13.63 3.09 -6.98
CA ILE A 13 -12.54 2.55 -7.81
C ILE A 13 -12.14 3.56 -8.89
N LEU A 14 -13.08 4.19 -9.58
CA LEU A 14 -12.80 5.18 -10.63
C LEU A 14 -12.04 6.39 -10.07
N VAL A 15 -12.44 6.89 -8.89
CA VAL A 15 -11.74 7.98 -8.21
C VAL A 15 -10.31 7.57 -7.84
N ALA A 16 -10.13 6.40 -7.22
CA ALA A 16 -8.82 5.89 -6.85
C ALA A 16 -7.91 5.69 -8.07
N TYR A 17 -8.44 5.10 -9.15
CA TYR A 17 -7.72 4.88 -10.40
C TYR A 17 -7.26 6.20 -11.04
N LYS A 18 -8.13 7.22 -11.02
CA LYS A 18 -7.78 8.55 -11.53
C LYS A 18 -6.58 9.13 -10.78
N SER A 19 -6.60 9.10 -9.44
CA SER A 19 -5.47 9.57 -8.63
C SER A 19 -4.17 8.78 -8.86
N TYR A 20 -4.28 7.47 -9.12
CA TYR A 20 -3.11 6.66 -9.45
C TYR A 20 -2.50 7.03 -10.82
N VAL A 21 -3.35 7.24 -11.84
CA VAL A 21 -2.89 7.46 -13.21
C VAL A 21 -2.50 8.91 -13.48
N GLU A 22 -3.31 9.86 -13.06
CA GLU A 22 -3.14 11.29 -13.36
C GLU A 22 -2.18 11.93 -12.35
N ASP A 23 -2.44 11.76 -11.05
CA ASP A 23 -1.64 12.40 -9.99
C ASP A 23 -0.35 11.62 -9.68
N LYS A 24 -0.17 10.44 -10.28
CA LYS A 24 0.93 9.50 -9.99
C LYS A 24 1.05 9.17 -8.51
N LYS A 25 -0.07 9.20 -7.78
CA LYS A 25 -0.10 8.92 -6.37
C LYS A 25 0.16 7.42 -6.14
N PRO A 26 1.12 7.05 -5.29
CA PRO A 26 1.35 5.65 -4.92
C PRO A 26 0.06 4.99 -4.42
N LEU A 27 -0.14 3.72 -4.79
CA LEU A 27 -1.34 2.98 -4.42
C LEU A 27 -1.48 2.89 -2.89
N GLU A 28 -0.36 2.73 -2.20
CA GLU A 28 -0.28 2.63 -0.74
C GLU A 28 -0.81 3.91 -0.06
N TYR A 29 -0.59 5.09 -0.65
CA TYR A 29 -1.17 6.35 -0.15
C TYR A 29 -2.64 6.52 -0.52
N ILE A 30 -3.11 5.86 -1.58
CA ILE A 30 -4.54 5.82 -1.94
C ILE A 30 -5.29 4.88 -0.98
N LEU A 31 -4.70 3.74 -0.64
CA LEU A 31 -5.23 2.77 0.32
C LEU A 31 -5.06 3.23 1.78
N GLY A 32 -4.04 4.04 2.06
CA GLY A 32 -3.71 4.55 3.39
C GLY A 32 -2.91 3.57 4.26
N HIS A 33 -2.55 2.41 3.71
CA HIS A 33 -1.78 1.39 4.42
C HIS A 33 -0.92 0.56 3.46
N VAL A 34 0.04 -0.18 4.03
CA VAL A 34 0.84 -1.19 3.34
C VAL A 34 1.23 -2.30 4.32
N ASP A 35 1.37 -3.53 3.83
CA ASP A 35 1.88 -4.64 4.62
C ASP A 35 3.41 -4.62 4.68
N PHE A 36 3.96 -4.78 5.89
CA PHE A 36 5.39 -4.88 6.15
C PHE A 36 5.64 -5.86 7.31
N PHE A 37 6.43 -6.90 7.08
CA PHE A 37 6.61 -8.04 7.98
C PHE A 37 5.30 -8.71 8.43
N GLY A 38 4.33 -8.80 7.51
CA GLY A 38 3.00 -9.36 7.79
C GLY A 38 2.15 -8.53 8.76
N LYS A 39 2.52 -7.26 8.98
CA LYS A 39 1.75 -6.29 9.76
C LYS A 39 1.33 -5.13 8.87
N GLU A 40 0.14 -4.61 9.11
CA GLU A 40 -0.36 -3.43 8.41
C GLU A 40 0.23 -2.16 9.03
N PHE A 41 0.82 -1.30 8.21
CA PHE A 41 1.32 0.02 8.58
C PHE A 41 0.51 1.10 7.89
N PHE A 42 0.07 2.11 8.65
CA PHE A 42 -0.55 3.30 8.08
C PHE A 42 0.48 4.17 7.39
N VAL A 43 0.18 4.60 6.16
CA VAL A 43 1.06 5.45 5.35
C VAL A 43 0.28 6.61 4.73
N ASN A 44 0.98 7.74 4.59
CA ASN A 44 0.46 8.93 3.93
C ASN A 44 1.60 9.72 3.26
N GLU A 45 1.27 10.85 2.64
CA GLU A 45 2.21 11.71 1.92
C GLU A 45 3.34 12.30 2.78
N ALA A 46 3.22 12.28 4.11
CA ALA A 46 4.26 12.72 5.05
C ALA A 46 5.20 11.58 5.49
N THR A 47 5.00 10.36 4.99
CA THR A 47 5.79 9.17 5.32
C THR A 47 6.55 8.65 4.11
N LEU A 48 7.52 7.76 4.32
CA LEU A 48 8.01 6.89 3.26
C LEU A 48 7.22 5.59 3.29
N ILE A 49 6.95 5.01 2.12
CA ILE A 49 6.33 3.70 2.00
C ILE A 49 7.38 2.62 2.30
N PRO A 50 7.20 1.78 3.34
CA PRO A 50 8.05 0.62 3.57
C PRO A 50 8.15 -0.26 2.33
N ARG A 51 9.37 -0.66 1.96
CA ARG A 51 9.64 -1.51 0.79
C ARG A 51 10.12 -2.90 1.19
N PRO A 52 9.80 -3.97 0.43
CA PRO A 52 10.24 -5.33 0.75
C PRO A 52 11.75 -5.46 0.95
N GLU A 53 12.56 -4.68 0.22
CA GLU A 53 14.01 -4.65 0.36
C GLU A 53 14.46 -4.21 1.76
N THR A 54 13.66 -3.38 2.43
CA THR A 54 13.92 -2.95 3.80
C THR A 54 13.69 -4.10 4.79
N GLU A 55 12.81 -5.05 4.47
CA GLU A 55 12.65 -6.27 5.28
C GLU A 55 13.91 -7.14 5.19
N TYR A 56 14.45 -7.33 3.99
CA TYR A 56 15.71 -8.07 3.82
C TYR A 56 16.86 -7.44 4.61
N MET A 57 16.97 -6.12 4.58
CA MET A 57 17.99 -5.40 5.36
C MET A 57 17.83 -5.63 6.87
N ILE A 58 16.61 -5.51 7.40
CA ILE A 58 16.32 -5.73 8.82
C ILE A 58 16.63 -7.18 9.23
N ASN A 59 16.30 -8.16 8.36
CA ASN A 59 16.63 -9.56 8.60
C ASN A 59 18.14 -9.77 8.67
N SER A 60 18.91 -9.25 7.70
CA SER A 60 20.38 -9.38 7.72
C SER A 60 21.02 -8.77 8.96
N VAL A 61 20.53 -7.61 9.42
CA VAL A 61 21.01 -7.00 10.67
C VAL A 61 20.63 -7.87 11.87
N SER A 62 19.41 -8.42 11.90
CA SER A 62 18.93 -9.27 12.99
C SER A 62 19.73 -10.57 13.10
N GLU A 63 20.12 -11.16 11.96
CA GLU A 63 21.02 -12.32 11.91
C GLU A 63 22.43 -11.97 12.40
N PHE A 64 22.94 -10.78 12.08
CA PHE A 64 24.28 -10.34 12.50
C PHE A 64 24.41 -10.12 14.02
N ILE A 65 23.33 -9.68 14.68
CA ILE A 65 23.32 -9.41 16.12
C ILE A 65 22.93 -10.63 16.98
N SER A 66 22.49 -11.72 16.36
CA SER A 66 22.12 -12.98 17.03
C SER A 66 23.35 -13.85 17.31
#